data_AF-A0A955TF57-F1
#
_entry.id   AF-A0A955TF57-F1
#
_cell.length_a   1.000
_cell.length_b   1.000
_cell.length_c   1.000
_cell.angle_alpha   90.00
_cell.angle_beta   90.00
_cell.angle_gamma   90.00
#
_symmetry.space_group_name_H-M   'P 1'
#
loop_
_entity.id
_entity.type
_entity.pdbx_description
1 polymer ?
#
loop_
_entity_poly.entity_id
_entity_poly.type
_entity_poly.pdbx_seq_one_letter_code
_entity_poly.pdbx_strand_id
1 'polypeptide(L)'
;MNDLSLNPKRMVSYAGFLASALFFLATQGIAYGEGWRLPYQGAAAAGQGEAFIAQADDASALYYNPAGLTQLRGVQVQFGANFITGKFEYTSPTGQQVDGNLRQPVAMPPPSQFYLTANLKDLGFTALGPLTVGIGLNSPFGLGSKWPDDAPFSNVVTEATVPLLDIKPTLAYKIHEMVSLGAGMDIYTFAKFIGEGQAELKTQSTEINGTDTAVGFNVSALLTPWRNSAGEPLVNFGLVYRHQATLHLKGDFLVNGKKVDDAVTTLPLPWI
;
A
#
# COMPACT_ATOMS: atom_id res chain seq x y z
N MET A 1 -36.72 16.86 32.89
CA MET A 1 -36.93 15.89 31.80
C MET A 1 -36.58 16.60 30.51
N ASN A 2 -35.41 16.35 29.94
CA ASN A 2 -35.03 16.94 28.66
C ASN A 2 -35.80 16.22 27.56
N ASP A 3 -36.56 17.00 26.78
CA ASP A 3 -37.33 16.54 25.64
C ASP A 3 -36.37 15.92 24.59
N LEU A 4 -36.49 14.61 24.41
CA LEU A 4 -35.77 13.82 23.41
C LEU A 4 -36.52 13.82 22.06
N SER A 5 -37.28 14.86 21.75
CA SER A 5 -37.92 15.02 20.44
C SER A 5 -36.85 15.19 19.35
N LEU A 6 -36.49 14.06 18.73
CA LEU A 6 -35.57 14.03 17.60
C LEU A 6 -36.19 14.80 16.43
N ASN A 7 -35.50 15.86 16.00
CA ASN A 7 -35.92 16.71 14.88
C ASN A 7 -36.20 15.85 13.62
N PRO A 8 -37.37 15.95 12.99
CA PRO A 8 -37.76 15.11 11.85
C PRO A 8 -36.80 15.22 10.65
N LYS A 9 -36.12 16.37 10.46
CA LYS A 9 -35.07 16.51 9.44
C LYS A 9 -33.83 15.66 9.72
N ARG A 10 -33.50 15.45 11.00
CA ARG A 10 -32.39 14.57 11.42
C ARG A 10 -32.78 13.09 11.28
N MET A 11 -34.03 12.72 11.55
CA MET A 11 -34.53 11.35 11.34
C MET A 11 -34.47 10.92 9.87
N VAL A 12 -34.87 11.80 8.93
CA VAL A 12 -34.79 11.50 7.49
C VAL A 12 -33.33 11.34 7.03
N SER A 13 -32.41 12.14 7.59
CA SER A 13 -30.97 12.01 7.35
C SER A 13 -30.40 10.67 7.85
N TYR A 14 -30.74 10.27 9.09
CA TYR A 14 -30.31 8.98 9.63
C TYR A 14 -30.92 7.79 8.91
N ALA A 15 -32.19 7.85 8.53
CA ALA A 15 -32.84 6.81 7.74
C ALA A 15 -32.24 6.69 6.34
N GLY A 16 -31.88 7.81 5.70
CA GLY A 16 -31.17 7.83 4.42
C GLY A 16 -29.76 7.24 4.52
N PHE A 17 -29.01 7.56 5.58
CA PHE A 17 -27.70 6.99 5.86
C PHE A 17 -27.78 5.47 6.13
N LEU A 18 -28.76 5.03 6.92
CA LEU A 18 -29.00 3.61 7.18
C LEU A 18 -29.44 2.85 5.92
N ALA A 19 -30.31 3.43 5.09
CA ALA A 19 -30.76 2.81 3.85
C ALA A 19 -29.63 2.68 2.82
N SER A 20 -28.75 3.68 2.73
CA SER A 20 -27.56 3.63 1.87
C SER A 20 -26.52 2.63 2.39
N ALA A 21 -26.26 2.60 3.71
CA ALA A 21 -25.40 1.58 4.32
C ALA A 21 -25.94 0.16 4.07
N LEU A 22 -27.25 -0.05 4.22
CA LEU A 22 -27.90 -1.34 3.94
C LEU A 22 -27.84 -1.72 2.46
N PHE A 23 -27.95 -0.74 1.54
CA PHE A 23 -27.80 -0.96 0.10
C PHE A 23 -26.38 -1.42 -0.25
N PHE A 24 -25.34 -0.78 0.30
CA PHE A 24 -23.95 -1.20 0.08
C PHE A 24 -23.60 -2.54 0.73
N LEU A 25 -24.23 -2.87 1.86
CA LEU A 25 -24.09 -4.20 2.48
C LEU A 25 -24.80 -5.30 1.67
N ALA A 26 -25.85 -4.94 0.91
CA ALA A 26 -26.59 -5.89 0.07
C ALA A 26 -25.89 -6.18 -1.27
N THR A 27 -24.95 -5.34 -1.70
CA THR A 27 -24.12 -5.63 -2.88
C THR A 27 -22.97 -6.56 -2.48
N GLN A 28 -23.10 -7.85 -2.77
CA GLN A 28 -22.01 -8.80 -2.65
C GLN A 28 -20.96 -8.47 -3.73
N GLY A 29 -19.87 -7.82 -3.33
CA GLY A 29 -18.70 -7.63 -4.19
C GLY A 29 -17.94 -8.96 -4.36
N ILE A 30 -17.30 -9.13 -5.52
CA ILE A 30 -16.29 -10.17 -5.69
C ILE A 30 -15.07 -9.74 -4.86
N ALA A 31 -14.69 -10.55 -3.87
CA ALA A 31 -13.45 -10.36 -3.13
C ALA A 31 -12.29 -10.94 -3.94
N TYR A 32 -11.38 -10.08 -4.39
CA TYR A 32 -10.09 -10.52 -4.93
C TYR A 32 -9.09 -10.58 -3.78
N GLY A 33 -8.26 -11.63 -3.76
CA GLY A 33 -7.18 -11.72 -2.79
C GLY A 33 -6.10 -10.67 -3.07
N GLU A 34 -5.57 -10.07 -2.01
CA GLU A 34 -4.46 -9.10 -2.06
C GLU A 34 -3.11 -9.72 -2.45
N GLY A 35 -3.08 -11.04 -2.65
CA GLY A 35 -1.87 -11.81 -2.91
C GLY A 35 -0.86 -11.61 -1.79
N TRP A 36 0.29 -11.08 -2.13
CA TRP A 36 1.42 -10.80 -1.24
C TRP A 36 1.65 -9.30 -1.02
N ARG A 37 0.62 -8.48 -1.30
CA ARG A 37 0.63 -7.03 -1.04
C ARG A 37 0.54 -6.75 0.46
N LEU A 38 1.22 -5.70 0.88
CA LEU A 38 1.12 -5.09 2.20
C LEU A 38 0.36 -3.75 2.11
N PRO A 39 -0.96 -3.74 2.41
CA PRO A 39 -1.79 -2.58 2.12
C PRO A 39 -1.65 -1.44 3.13
N TYR A 40 -1.19 -1.74 4.36
CA TYR A 40 -1.14 -0.79 5.48
C TYR A 40 -0.06 0.27 5.27
N GLN A 41 -0.40 1.38 4.62
CA GLN A 41 0.55 2.42 4.22
C GLN A 41 0.30 3.78 4.90
N GLY A 42 -0.60 3.79 5.89
CA GLY A 42 -0.88 4.90 6.80
C GLY A 42 -1.72 4.40 7.98
N ALA A 43 -1.40 4.81 9.22
CA ALA A 43 -2.10 4.29 10.40
C ALA A 43 -3.59 4.66 10.43
N ALA A 44 -3.92 5.89 10.03
CA ALA A 44 -5.31 6.35 9.93
C ALA A 44 -6.08 5.59 8.84
N ALA A 45 -5.46 5.37 7.68
CA ALA A 45 -6.03 4.58 6.60
C ALA A 45 -6.25 3.11 7.02
N ALA A 46 -5.26 2.49 7.66
CA ALA A 46 -5.36 1.13 8.19
C ALA A 46 -6.48 0.98 9.22
N GLY A 47 -6.65 1.96 10.11
CA GLY A 47 -7.76 2.00 11.08
C GLY A 47 -9.14 2.10 10.43
N GLN A 48 -9.22 2.53 9.17
CA GLN A 48 -10.43 2.60 8.36
C GLN A 48 -10.61 1.41 7.42
N GLY A 49 -9.79 0.36 7.56
CA GLY A 49 -9.79 -0.76 6.63
C GLY A 49 -9.38 -0.35 5.22
N GLU A 50 -8.42 0.56 5.10
CA GLU A 50 -7.86 1.07 3.83
C GLU A 50 -8.82 1.95 3.00
N ALA A 51 -9.98 2.32 3.56
CA ALA A 51 -10.98 3.16 2.91
C ALA A 51 -10.57 4.65 2.88
N PHE A 52 -9.45 4.98 2.22
CA PHE A 52 -8.80 6.29 2.33
C PHE A 52 -8.66 7.07 1.01
N ILE A 53 -8.97 6.48 -0.15
CA ILE A 53 -8.80 7.11 -1.48
C ILE A 53 -9.51 8.46 -1.60
N ALA A 54 -10.73 8.58 -1.09
CA ALA A 54 -11.51 9.82 -1.17
C ALA A 54 -11.24 10.78 -0.01
N GLN A 55 -10.69 10.30 1.11
CA GLN A 55 -10.31 11.15 2.23
C GLN A 55 -8.94 11.80 1.95
N ALA A 56 -7.89 10.99 1.83
CA ALA A 56 -6.55 11.36 1.35
C ALA A 56 -6.06 12.73 1.86
N ASP A 57 -6.22 12.97 3.16
CA ASP A 57 -6.04 14.27 3.82
C ASP A 57 -4.82 14.33 4.76
N ASP A 58 -3.96 13.30 4.71
CA ASP A 58 -2.64 13.28 5.35
C ASP A 58 -1.52 12.96 4.33
N ALA A 59 -0.26 12.92 4.77
CA ALA A 59 0.88 12.69 3.88
C ALA A 59 0.89 11.27 3.25
N SER A 60 0.18 10.31 3.83
CA SER A 60 -0.02 8.98 3.22
C SER A 60 -0.91 9.00 1.98
N ALA A 61 -1.59 10.12 1.70
CA ALA A 61 -2.23 10.37 0.41
C ALA A 61 -1.27 10.15 -0.77
N LEU A 62 0.04 10.31 -0.57
CA LEU A 62 1.04 9.97 -1.59
C LEU A 62 0.95 8.51 -2.07
N TYR A 63 0.62 7.57 -1.16
CA TYR A 63 0.31 6.18 -1.52
C TYR A 63 -1.15 6.02 -1.98
N TYR A 64 -2.12 6.53 -1.21
CA TYR A 64 -3.54 6.23 -1.44
C TYR A 64 -4.16 7.01 -2.60
N ASN A 65 -3.98 8.32 -2.67
CA ASN A 65 -4.49 9.19 -3.74
C ASN A 65 -3.67 10.50 -3.79
N PRO A 66 -2.66 10.59 -4.67
CA PRO A 66 -1.81 11.77 -4.79
C PRO A 66 -2.54 13.10 -5.00
N ALA A 67 -3.70 13.13 -5.66
CA ALA A 67 -4.48 14.35 -5.81
C ALA A 67 -4.89 14.96 -4.46
N GLY A 68 -5.03 14.13 -3.42
CA GLY A 68 -5.30 14.54 -2.05
C GLY A 68 -4.21 15.39 -1.40
N LEU A 69 -2.97 15.34 -1.89
CA LEU A 69 -1.86 16.19 -1.41
C LEU A 69 -2.15 17.69 -1.57
N THR A 70 -3.05 18.07 -2.48
CA THR A 70 -3.50 19.47 -2.63
C THR A 70 -4.30 20.00 -1.44
N GLN A 71 -4.77 19.12 -0.56
CA GLN A 71 -5.46 19.47 0.69
C GLN A 71 -4.45 19.84 1.80
N LEU A 72 -3.21 19.38 1.68
CA LEU A 72 -2.18 19.57 2.70
C LEU A 72 -1.60 20.98 2.68
N ARG A 73 -1.21 21.45 3.86
CA ARG A 73 -0.63 22.78 4.09
C ARG A 73 0.81 22.69 4.56
N GLY A 74 1.62 23.64 4.11
CA GLY A 74 3.04 23.76 4.46
C GLY A 74 3.84 22.50 4.12
N VAL A 75 4.74 22.14 5.02
CA VAL A 75 5.51 20.89 4.95
C VAL A 75 4.91 19.89 5.91
N GLN A 76 4.59 18.69 5.42
CA GLN A 76 4.13 17.57 6.24
C GLN A 76 5.14 16.44 6.17
N VAL A 77 5.44 15.85 7.32
CA VAL A 77 6.29 14.67 7.46
C VAL A 77 5.49 13.60 8.19
N GLN A 78 5.45 12.41 7.63
CA GLN A 78 4.81 11.25 8.23
C GLN A 78 5.74 10.06 8.13
N PHE A 79 5.84 9.29 9.20
CA PHE A 79 6.53 8.00 9.20
C PHE A 79 5.70 7.00 10.00
N GLY A 80 5.88 5.72 9.71
CA GLY A 80 5.20 4.65 10.42
C GLY A 80 5.87 3.31 10.24
N ALA A 81 5.51 2.39 11.13
CA ALA A 81 5.97 1.00 11.12
C ALA A 81 4.75 0.08 11.20
N ASN A 82 4.81 -1.04 10.46
CA ASN A 82 3.79 -2.08 10.51
C ASN A 82 4.32 -3.30 11.25
N PHE A 83 3.60 -3.71 12.30
CA PHE A 83 3.86 -4.92 13.06
C PHE A 83 2.80 -5.96 12.69
N ILE A 84 3.21 -7.00 11.99
CA ILE A 84 2.31 -7.99 11.40
C ILE A 84 2.89 -9.37 11.71
N THR A 85 2.12 -10.17 12.43
CA THR A 85 2.44 -11.58 12.67
C THR A 85 1.34 -12.44 12.07
N GLY A 86 1.71 -13.63 11.61
CA GLY A 86 0.80 -14.55 10.95
C GLY A 86 1.31 -15.97 11.12
N LYS A 87 0.38 -16.88 11.41
CA LYS A 87 0.60 -18.31 11.46
C LYS A 87 -0.02 -18.93 10.21
N PHE A 88 0.72 -19.82 9.58
CA PHE A 88 0.24 -20.64 8.47
C PHE A 88 0.13 -22.08 8.97
N GLU A 89 -0.94 -22.76 8.60
CA GLU A 89 -1.14 -24.16 8.97
C GLU A 89 -1.35 -24.98 7.70
N TYR A 90 -0.63 -26.09 7.59
CA TYR A 90 -0.78 -27.02 6.48
C TYR A 90 -1.06 -28.41 7.01
N THR A 91 -2.06 -29.06 6.43
CA THR A 91 -2.36 -30.48 6.67
C THR A 91 -2.14 -31.25 5.38
N SER A 92 -1.22 -32.21 5.41
CA SER A 92 -0.94 -33.08 4.28
C SER A 92 -2.10 -34.05 4.00
N PRO A 93 -2.16 -34.65 2.79
CA PRO A 93 -3.13 -35.72 2.50
C PRO A 93 -3.04 -36.94 3.44
N THR A 94 -1.89 -37.16 4.09
CA THR A 94 -1.69 -38.23 5.07
C THR A 94 -2.04 -37.82 6.51
N GLY A 95 -2.51 -36.58 6.72
CA GLY A 95 -2.91 -36.05 8.01
C GLY A 95 -1.79 -35.45 8.87
N GLN A 96 -0.53 -35.45 8.39
CA GLN A 96 0.56 -34.72 9.05
C GLN A 96 0.26 -33.21 9.01
N GLN A 97 0.32 -32.56 10.17
CA GLN A 97 0.18 -31.11 10.31
C GLN A 97 1.55 -30.47 10.48
N VAL A 98 1.74 -29.32 9.84
CA VAL A 98 2.94 -28.48 10.02
C VAL A 98 2.53 -27.02 10.07
N ASP A 99 3.23 -26.27 10.90
CA ASP A 99 3.00 -24.85 11.09
C ASP A 99 4.13 -24.05 10.42
N GLY A 100 3.76 -23.04 9.65
CA GLY A 100 4.63 -22.01 9.12
C GLY A 100 4.31 -20.66 9.77
N ASN A 101 5.16 -19.67 9.55
CA ASN A 101 4.93 -18.32 10.06
C ASN A 101 5.35 -17.27 9.04
N LEU A 102 4.91 -16.04 9.25
CA LEU A 102 5.62 -14.90 8.68
C LEU A 102 7.07 -14.91 9.18
N ARG A 103 7.99 -14.67 8.25
CA ARG A 103 9.42 -14.75 8.50
C ARG A 103 9.89 -13.76 9.56
N GLN A 104 9.28 -12.58 9.59
CA GLN A 104 9.52 -11.55 10.58
C GLN A 104 8.22 -10.80 10.91
N PRO A 105 8.08 -10.29 12.15
CA PRO A 105 6.87 -9.61 12.59
C PRO A 105 6.79 -8.13 12.13
N VAL A 106 7.74 -7.66 11.33
CA VAL A 106 7.83 -6.27 10.87
C VAL A 106 7.99 -6.28 9.35
N ALA A 107 7.29 -5.38 8.67
CA ALA A 107 7.44 -5.20 7.23
C ALA A 107 8.88 -4.83 6.85
N MET A 108 9.46 -5.55 5.88
CA MET A 108 10.84 -5.37 5.43
C MET A 108 10.93 -5.04 3.93
N PRO A 109 11.90 -4.22 3.49
CA PRO A 109 12.86 -3.48 4.31
C PRO A 109 12.20 -2.27 5.01
N PRO A 110 12.75 -1.75 6.12
CA PRO A 110 12.33 -0.46 6.64
C PRO A 110 12.75 0.69 5.69
N PRO A 111 12.10 1.87 5.80
CA PRO A 111 10.93 2.14 6.64
C PRO A 111 9.68 1.45 6.08
N SER A 112 8.75 1.04 6.95
CA SER A 112 7.46 0.51 6.45
C SER A 112 6.74 1.59 5.64
N GLN A 113 6.77 2.84 6.12
CA GLN A 113 6.34 4.01 5.37
C GLN A 113 7.01 5.30 5.89
N PHE A 114 7.39 6.18 4.96
CA PHE A 114 7.87 7.54 5.19
C PHE A 114 7.37 8.44 4.05
N TYR A 115 6.84 9.60 4.38
CA TYR A 115 6.34 10.58 3.42
C TYR A 115 6.77 11.98 3.82
N LEU A 116 7.25 12.74 2.84
CA LEU A 116 7.54 14.16 2.94
C LEU A 116 6.76 14.88 1.84
N THR A 117 5.99 15.89 2.20
CA THR A 117 5.19 16.67 1.24
C THR A 117 5.37 18.16 1.51
N ALA A 118 5.24 18.97 0.47
CA ALA A 118 5.41 20.41 0.53
C ALA A 118 4.42 21.11 -0.42
N ASN A 119 3.52 21.91 0.16
CA ASN A 119 2.68 22.83 -0.61
C ASN A 119 3.52 24.05 -1.02
N LEU A 120 3.70 24.28 -2.32
CA LEU A 120 4.64 25.29 -2.79
C LEU A 120 4.15 26.73 -2.57
N LYS A 121 2.83 26.95 -2.53
CA LYS A 121 2.26 28.26 -2.18
C LYS A 121 2.64 28.66 -0.76
N ASP A 122 2.48 27.74 0.18
CA ASP A 122 2.75 27.98 1.59
C ASP A 122 4.26 28.15 1.87
N LEU A 123 5.13 27.66 0.97
CA LEU A 123 6.57 27.91 0.97
C LEU A 123 7.00 29.21 0.28
N GLY A 124 6.06 30.01 -0.22
CA GLY A 124 6.33 31.30 -0.85
C GLY A 124 6.58 31.25 -2.36
N PHE A 125 6.51 30.07 -2.99
CA PHE A 125 6.60 29.93 -4.45
C PHE A 125 5.24 30.22 -5.11
N THR A 126 4.83 31.49 -5.10
CA THR A 126 3.50 31.93 -5.58
C THR A 126 3.21 31.56 -7.03
N ALA A 127 4.22 31.57 -7.91
CA ALA A 127 4.09 31.16 -9.31
C ALA A 127 3.73 29.67 -9.49
N LEU A 128 4.01 28.85 -8.47
CA LEU A 128 3.68 27.42 -8.41
C LEU A 128 2.58 27.14 -7.38
N GLY A 129 1.78 28.14 -7.02
CA GLY A 129 0.84 28.07 -5.92
C GLY A 129 -0.18 26.91 -5.96
N PRO A 130 -0.65 26.44 -7.13
CA PRO A 130 -1.53 25.27 -7.18
C PRO A 130 -0.82 23.91 -7.03
N LEU A 131 0.51 23.88 -6.95
CA LEU A 131 1.33 22.67 -6.92
C LEU A 131 1.71 22.28 -5.48
N THR A 132 1.48 21.01 -5.15
CA THR A 132 2.08 20.31 -4.00
C THR A 132 3.04 19.26 -4.56
N VAL A 133 4.21 19.12 -3.94
CA VAL A 133 5.18 18.08 -4.28
C VAL A 133 5.37 17.14 -3.10
N GLY A 134 5.79 15.91 -3.36
CA GLY A 134 6.12 14.97 -2.29
C GLY A 134 7.06 13.86 -2.73
N ILE A 135 7.68 13.24 -1.74
CA ILE A 135 8.44 12.00 -1.90
C ILE A 135 8.00 11.01 -0.83
N GLY A 136 7.70 9.79 -1.27
CA GLY A 136 7.39 8.66 -0.41
C GLY A 136 8.46 7.59 -0.46
N LEU A 137 8.56 6.85 0.63
CA LEU A 137 9.36 5.64 0.74
C LEU A 137 8.57 4.60 1.54
N ASN A 138 8.26 3.45 0.96
CA ASN A 138 7.50 2.43 1.67
C ASN A 138 7.81 1.01 1.18
N SER A 139 7.33 0.00 1.92
CA SER A 139 7.47 -1.42 1.55
C SER A 139 6.08 -2.04 1.27
N PRO A 140 5.60 -1.98 0.02
CA PRO A 140 4.27 -2.47 -0.34
C PRO A 140 4.19 -4.00 -0.49
N PHE A 141 5.30 -4.73 -0.35
CA PHE A 141 5.38 -6.18 -0.55
C PHE A 141 6.25 -6.90 0.50
N GLY A 142 6.49 -6.24 1.62
CA GLY A 142 7.54 -6.59 2.57
C GLY A 142 7.31 -7.75 3.53
N LEU A 143 6.47 -8.72 3.16
CA LEU A 143 6.22 -9.92 3.96
C LEU A 143 6.87 -11.15 3.31
N GLY A 144 7.46 -12.00 4.14
CA GLY A 144 8.02 -13.28 3.74
C GLY A 144 7.38 -14.42 4.51
N SER A 145 7.34 -15.61 3.92
CA SER A 145 6.87 -16.84 4.58
C SER A 145 8.04 -17.74 4.91
N LYS A 146 7.95 -18.46 6.03
CA LYS A 146 8.92 -19.47 6.45
C LYS A 146 8.21 -20.71 6.97
N TRP A 147 8.67 -21.87 6.53
CA TRP A 147 8.22 -23.20 6.91
C TRP A 147 9.39 -24.02 7.47
N PRO A 148 9.11 -25.05 8.28
CA PRO A 148 10.15 -25.97 8.75
C PRO A 148 10.84 -26.73 7.60
N ASP A 149 12.13 -27.00 7.74
CA ASP A 149 12.92 -27.71 6.72
C ASP A 149 12.53 -29.20 6.56
N ASP A 150 11.81 -29.75 7.54
CA ASP A 150 11.24 -31.09 7.56
C ASP A 150 9.75 -31.11 7.15
N ALA A 151 9.20 -29.98 6.70
CA ALA A 151 7.86 -29.94 6.15
C ALA A 151 7.72 -30.94 4.99
N PRO A 152 6.55 -31.60 4.82
CA PRO A 152 6.35 -32.60 3.77
C PRO A 152 6.49 -32.06 2.34
N PHE A 153 6.53 -30.74 2.18
CA PHE A 153 6.74 -30.03 0.92
C PHE A 153 8.04 -29.21 0.89
N SER A 154 9.00 -29.47 1.79
CA SER A 154 10.25 -28.70 1.88
C SER A 154 11.11 -28.73 0.61
N ASN A 155 10.92 -29.74 -0.26
CA ASN A 155 11.51 -29.77 -1.60
C ASN A 155 10.89 -28.76 -2.59
N VAL A 156 9.77 -28.14 -2.24
CA VAL A 156 9.06 -27.13 -3.03
C VAL A 156 9.30 -25.75 -2.47
N VAL A 157 9.14 -25.57 -1.16
CA VAL A 157 9.40 -24.29 -0.48
C VAL A 157 9.65 -24.49 1.01
N THR A 158 10.65 -23.78 1.53
CA THR A 158 10.90 -23.56 2.96
C THR A 158 10.88 -22.07 3.30
N GLU A 159 11.25 -21.20 2.37
CA GLU A 159 11.21 -19.75 2.56
C GLU A 159 10.89 -19.04 1.25
N ALA A 160 10.09 -17.96 1.31
CA ALA A 160 9.84 -17.09 0.17
C ALA A 160 9.73 -15.63 0.64
N THR A 161 10.48 -14.71 0.03
CA THR A 161 10.48 -13.29 0.38
C THR A 161 10.69 -12.39 -0.84
N VAL A 162 10.03 -11.24 -0.86
CA VAL A 162 10.19 -10.20 -1.90
C VAL A 162 10.30 -8.83 -1.20
N PRO A 163 11.44 -8.53 -0.57
CA PRO A 163 11.64 -7.32 0.24
C PRO A 163 11.83 -6.08 -0.63
N LEU A 164 10.76 -5.64 -1.29
CA LEU A 164 10.77 -4.48 -2.18
C LEU A 164 10.56 -3.18 -1.42
N LEU A 165 11.37 -2.19 -1.81
CA LEU A 165 11.23 -0.80 -1.45
C LEU A 165 10.64 -0.04 -2.64
N ASP A 166 9.67 0.84 -2.38
CA ASP A 166 9.05 1.70 -3.38
C ASP A 166 9.38 3.17 -3.06
N ILE A 167 10.09 3.83 -3.97
CA ILE A 167 10.41 5.26 -3.91
C ILE A 167 9.45 6.02 -4.81
N LYS A 168 8.74 7.00 -4.23
CA LYS A 168 7.57 7.61 -4.85
C LYS A 168 7.68 9.13 -4.98
N PRO A 169 8.40 9.67 -5.97
CA PRO A 169 8.33 11.09 -6.27
C PRO A 169 6.95 11.41 -6.90
N THR A 170 6.28 12.40 -6.33
CA THR A 170 4.86 12.68 -6.61
C THR A 170 4.58 14.16 -6.71
N LEU A 171 3.70 14.53 -7.63
CA LEU A 171 3.20 15.88 -7.84
C LEU A 171 1.66 15.87 -7.74
N ALA A 172 1.10 16.92 -7.16
CA ALA A 172 -0.34 17.12 -7.11
C ALA A 172 -0.68 18.57 -7.45
N TYR A 173 -1.67 18.76 -8.30
CA TYR A 173 -2.00 20.05 -8.88
C TYR A 173 -3.49 20.36 -8.70
N LYS A 174 -3.79 21.47 -8.02
CA LYS A 174 -5.14 21.95 -7.79
C LYS A 174 -5.61 22.76 -9.01
N ILE A 175 -6.34 22.11 -9.92
CA ILE A 175 -6.86 22.77 -11.14
C ILE A 175 -8.00 23.72 -10.81
N HIS A 176 -8.85 23.34 -9.86
CA HIS A 176 -10.04 24.08 -9.46
C HIS A 176 -10.28 23.95 -7.95
N GLU A 177 -11.13 24.81 -7.38
CA GLU A 177 -11.55 24.74 -5.97
C GLU A 177 -12.10 23.36 -5.56
N MET A 178 -12.68 22.65 -6.54
CA MET A 178 -13.30 21.33 -6.37
C MET A 178 -12.49 20.20 -7.00
N VAL A 179 -11.49 20.48 -7.84
CA VAL A 179 -10.83 19.46 -8.67
C VAL A 179 -9.32 19.53 -8.49
N SER A 180 -8.76 18.40 -8.10
CA SER A 180 -7.31 18.20 -8.00
C SER A 180 -6.91 16.96 -8.79
N LEU A 181 -5.72 17.03 -9.39
CA LEU A 181 -5.08 15.88 -10.03
C LEU A 181 -3.77 15.55 -9.31
N GLY A 182 -3.33 14.31 -9.43
CA GLY A 182 -2.04 13.87 -8.93
C GLY A 182 -1.39 12.89 -9.90
N ALA A 183 -0.06 12.90 -9.93
CA ALA A 183 0.74 11.97 -10.71
C ALA A 183 2.03 11.64 -9.94
N GLY A 184 2.44 10.39 -9.98
CA GLY A 184 3.66 9.93 -9.33
C GLY A 184 4.34 8.81 -10.10
N MET A 185 5.61 8.61 -9.81
CA MET A 185 6.35 7.41 -10.24
C MET A 185 6.44 6.45 -9.07
N ASP A 186 6.47 5.16 -9.37
CA ASP A 186 6.66 4.09 -8.39
C ASP A 186 7.95 3.36 -8.76
N ILE A 187 9.01 3.56 -8.00
CA ILE A 187 10.33 2.99 -8.29
C ILE A 187 10.58 1.85 -7.32
N TYR A 188 10.30 0.64 -7.78
CA TYR A 188 10.46 -0.59 -7.00
C TYR A 188 11.89 -1.10 -7.11
N THR A 189 12.56 -1.29 -5.99
CA THR A 189 13.96 -1.75 -5.95
C THR A 189 14.27 -2.53 -4.66
N PHE A 190 15.45 -3.13 -4.60
CA PHE A 190 15.95 -3.87 -3.44
C PHE A 190 17.10 -3.10 -2.78
N ALA A 191 17.05 -2.94 -1.46
CA ALA A 191 18.03 -2.16 -0.70
C ALA A 191 18.89 -3.06 0.20
N LYS A 192 20.06 -3.48 -0.31
CA LYS A 192 21.06 -4.30 0.44
C LYS A 192 21.52 -3.69 1.77
N PHE A 193 21.42 -2.36 1.94
CA PHE A 193 21.85 -1.66 3.15
C PHE A 193 20.75 -1.53 4.22
N ILE A 194 19.49 -1.85 3.89
CA ILE A 194 18.37 -1.83 4.85
C ILE A 194 17.65 -3.20 4.92
N GLY A 195 18.35 -4.31 4.69
CA GLY A 195 17.85 -5.66 4.93
C GLY A 195 18.09 -6.62 3.76
N GLU A 196 17.08 -7.47 3.54
CA GLU A 196 16.92 -8.39 2.42
C GLU A 196 17.26 -7.79 1.06
N GLY A 197 18.49 -7.93 0.57
CA GLY A 197 18.92 -7.23 -0.63
C GLY A 197 18.40 -7.78 -1.96
N GLN A 198 17.48 -8.75 -1.92
CA GLN A 198 17.03 -9.54 -3.07
C GLN A 198 15.73 -10.29 -2.77
N ALA A 199 14.97 -10.59 -3.83
CA ALA A 199 13.92 -11.60 -3.76
C ALA A 199 14.56 -12.97 -3.63
N GLU A 200 13.89 -13.89 -2.93
CA GLU A 200 14.45 -15.19 -2.60
C GLU A 200 13.35 -16.25 -2.45
N LEU A 201 13.62 -17.44 -2.98
CA LEU A 201 12.83 -18.65 -2.81
C LEU A 201 13.77 -19.78 -2.44
N LYS A 202 13.54 -20.41 -1.29
CA LYS A 202 14.33 -21.54 -0.77
C LYS A 202 13.52 -22.81 -0.74
N THR A 203 14.23 -23.91 -0.93
CA THR A 203 13.81 -25.27 -0.59
C THR A 203 14.77 -25.84 0.45
N GLN A 204 14.63 -27.11 0.80
CA GLN A 204 15.55 -27.80 1.69
C GLN A 204 17.02 -27.77 1.22
N SER A 205 17.27 -27.77 -0.10
CA SER A 205 18.64 -27.89 -0.64
C SER A 205 18.97 -26.87 -1.73
N THR A 206 18.01 -26.10 -2.18
CA THR A 206 18.18 -25.13 -3.28
C THR A 206 17.71 -23.74 -2.88
N GLU A 207 18.30 -22.74 -3.52
CA GLU A 207 17.90 -21.33 -3.40
C GLU A 207 17.90 -20.70 -4.79
N ILE A 208 16.87 -19.91 -5.07
CA ILE A 208 16.83 -19.00 -6.21
C ILE A 208 16.71 -17.60 -5.64
N ASN A 209 17.62 -16.71 -6.04
CA ASN A 209 17.56 -15.31 -5.67
C ASN A 209 17.64 -14.39 -6.89
N GLY A 210 17.25 -13.12 -6.70
CA GLY A 210 17.36 -12.14 -7.77
C GLY A 210 17.05 -10.72 -7.34
N THR A 211 17.60 -9.78 -8.10
CA THR A 211 17.36 -8.35 -7.95
C THR A 211 16.95 -7.75 -9.28
N ASP A 212 16.18 -6.67 -9.22
CA ASP A 212 15.91 -5.80 -10.35
C ASP A 212 15.44 -4.43 -9.84
N THR A 213 15.29 -3.46 -10.73
CA THR A 213 14.55 -2.22 -10.47
C THR A 213 13.48 -2.03 -11.52
N ALA A 214 12.23 -1.94 -11.08
CA ALA A 214 11.08 -1.72 -11.95
C ALA A 214 10.50 -0.32 -11.72
N VAL A 215 10.02 0.30 -12.79
CA VAL A 215 9.37 1.60 -12.74
C VAL A 215 7.91 1.46 -13.16
N GLY A 216 7.02 1.93 -12.31
CA GLY A 216 5.62 2.17 -12.59
C GLY A 216 5.29 3.66 -12.49
N PHE A 217 4.03 3.98 -12.75
CA PHE A 217 3.48 5.30 -12.54
C PHE A 217 2.07 5.19 -11.99
N ASN A 218 1.60 6.27 -11.37
CA ASN A 218 0.22 6.42 -10.96
C ASN A 218 -0.31 7.79 -11.36
N VAL A 219 -1.61 7.84 -11.62
CA VAL A 219 -2.36 9.07 -11.85
C VAL A 219 -3.64 9.04 -11.03
N SER A 220 -4.08 10.19 -10.57
CA SER A 220 -5.21 10.29 -9.67
C SER A 220 -5.99 11.58 -9.83
N ALA A 221 -7.24 11.55 -9.39
CA ALA A 221 -8.12 12.70 -9.32
C ALA A 221 -8.86 12.70 -7.98
N LEU A 222 -9.14 13.90 -7.49
CA LEU A 222 -9.99 14.14 -6.34
C LEU A 222 -11.01 15.23 -6.68
N LEU A 223 -12.28 14.92 -6.50
CA LEU A 223 -13.41 15.80 -6.73
C LEU A 223 -14.14 16.07 -5.40
N THR A 224 -14.17 17.32 -4.97
CA THR A 224 -14.86 17.78 -3.75
C THR A 224 -15.99 18.76 -4.12
N PRO A 225 -17.17 18.26 -4.51
CA PRO A 225 -18.27 19.12 -4.98
C PRO A 225 -19.01 19.83 -3.84
N TRP A 226 -19.04 19.24 -2.65
CA TRP A 226 -19.79 19.77 -1.51
C TRP A 226 -18.89 20.02 -0.32
N ARG A 227 -18.96 21.25 0.20
CA ARG A 227 -18.24 21.72 1.39
C ARG A 227 -19.23 22.36 2.38
N ASN A 228 -18.89 22.34 3.66
CA ASN A 228 -19.66 23.05 4.68
C ASN A 228 -19.32 24.55 4.69
N SER A 229 -19.97 25.32 5.58
CA SER A 229 -19.74 26.77 5.71
C SER A 229 -18.32 27.14 6.18
N ALA A 230 -17.58 26.21 6.79
CA ALA A 230 -16.18 26.38 7.16
C ALA A 230 -15.21 26.01 6.01
N GLY A 231 -15.73 25.55 4.87
CA GLY A 231 -14.93 25.13 3.71
C GLY A 231 -14.43 23.69 3.79
N GLU A 232 -14.83 22.92 4.80
CA GLU A 232 -14.43 21.53 4.97
C GLU A 232 -15.19 20.63 3.99
N PRO A 233 -14.54 19.60 3.41
CA PRO A 233 -15.19 18.66 2.50
C PRO A 233 -16.31 17.89 3.21
N LEU A 234 -17.51 17.86 2.61
CA LEU A 234 -18.61 17.00 3.05
C LEU A 234 -18.68 15.71 2.24
N VAL A 235 -18.32 15.78 0.95
CA VAL A 235 -18.33 14.66 0.03
C VAL A 235 -17.13 14.79 -0.88
N ASN A 236 -16.37 13.70 -1.00
CA ASN A 236 -15.26 13.57 -1.93
C ASN A 236 -15.46 12.34 -2.81
N PHE A 237 -15.05 12.45 -4.07
CA PHE A 237 -14.88 11.31 -4.97
C PHE A 237 -13.42 11.23 -5.37
N GLY A 238 -12.78 10.10 -5.12
CA GLY A 238 -11.39 9.84 -5.50
C GLY A 238 -11.32 8.79 -6.60
N LEU A 239 -10.42 9.00 -7.55
CA LEU A 239 -10.08 8.03 -8.58
C LEU A 239 -8.56 7.89 -8.62
N VAL A 240 -8.07 6.66 -8.69
CA VAL A 240 -6.64 6.37 -8.78
C VAL A 240 -6.45 5.25 -9.78
N TYR A 241 -5.45 5.42 -10.64
CA TYR A 241 -4.94 4.38 -11.51
C TYR A 241 -3.46 4.20 -11.22
N ARG A 242 -3.04 2.95 -11.00
CA ARG A 242 -1.63 2.58 -10.88
C ARG A 242 -1.26 1.58 -11.98
N HIS A 243 -0.17 1.88 -12.67
CA HIS A 243 0.41 0.99 -13.66
C HIS A 243 1.03 -0.25 -13.00
N GLN A 244 0.86 -1.42 -13.62
CA GLN A 244 1.50 -2.65 -13.17
C GLN A 244 2.98 -2.66 -13.52
N ALA A 245 3.84 -2.43 -12.54
CA ALA A 245 5.27 -2.64 -12.72
C ALA A 245 5.60 -4.13 -12.79
N THR A 246 6.64 -4.47 -13.57
CA THR A 246 7.13 -5.84 -13.74
C THR A 246 8.62 -5.85 -13.47
N LEU A 247 9.07 -6.75 -12.60
CA LEU A 247 10.49 -6.98 -12.32
C LEU A 247 11.02 -8.10 -13.23
N HIS A 248 12.17 -7.89 -13.83
CA HIS A 248 12.96 -8.88 -14.55
C HIS A 248 14.15 -9.29 -13.69
N LEU A 249 13.86 -10.08 -12.66
CA LEU A 249 14.82 -10.52 -11.66
C LEU A 249 15.95 -11.32 -12.30
N LYS A 250 17.18 -10.93 -11.97
CA LYS A 250 18.40 -11.67 -12.30
C LYS A 250 19.18 -11.95 -11.02
N GLY A 251 19.65 -13.18 -10.87
CA GLY A 251 20.46 -13.59 -9.73
C GLY A 251 21.00 -15.00 -9.92
N ASP A 252 21.07 -15.75 -8.84
CA ASP A 252 21.78 -17.02 -8.79
C ASP A 252 20.80 -18.18 -8.51
N PHE A 253 21.11 -19.33 -9.09
CA PHE A 253 20.60 -20.62 -8.65
C PHE A 253 21.68 -21.32 -7.82
N LEU A 254 21.35 -21.65 -6.57
CA LEU A 254 22.28 -22.25 -5.61
C LEU A 254 21.80 -23.64 -5.20
N VAL A 255 22.76 -24.55 -5.02
CA VAL A 255 22.55 -25.87 -4.42
C VAL A 255 23.48 -25.97 -3.21
N ASN A 256 22.92 -26.23 -2.03
CA ASN A 256 23.64 -26.27 -0.76
C ASN A 256 24.52 -25.03 -0.53
N GLY A 257 23.98 -23.84 -0.85
CA GLY A 257 24.66 -22.56 -0.70
C GLY A 257 25.77 -22.26 -1.71
N LYS A 258 25.98 -23.13 -2.71
CA LYS A 258 26.94 -22.88 -3.79
C LYS A 258 26.19 -22.55 -5.07
N LYS A 259 26.57 -21.45 -5.71
CA LYS A 259 26.09 -21.11 -7.06
C LYS A 259 26.43 -22.24 -8.02
N VAL A 260 25.40 -22.71 -8.73
CA VAL A 260 25.54 -23.72 -9.79
C VAL A 260 25.20 -23.14 -11.16
N ASP A 261 24.35 -22.11 -11.23
CA ASP A 261 23.98 -21.43 -12.47
C ASP A 261 23.44 -20.01 -12.19
N ASP A 262 23.23 -19.24 -13.25
CA ASP A 262 22.46 -18.00 -13.22
C ASP A 262 20.95 -18.30 -13.22
N ALA A 263 20.16 -17.47 -12.54
CA ALA A 263 18.71 -17.54 -12.53
C ALA A 263 18.10 -16.24 -13.07
N VAL A 264 17.08 -16.38 -13.91
CA VAL A 264 16.28 -15.27 -14.42
C VAL A 264 14.80 -15.58 -14.28
N THR A 265 14.00 -14.61 -13.84
CA THR A 265 12.55 -14.73 -13.81
C THR A 265 11.90 -13.36 -14.01
N THR A 266 10.64 -13.38 -14.44
CA THR A 266 9.82 -12.17 -14.57
C THR A 266 8.70 -12.22 -13.54
N LEU A 267 8.62 -11.19 -12.71
CA LEU A 267 7.65 -11.07 -11.63
C LEU A 267 6.79 -9.81 -11.85
N PRO A 268 5.58 -9.95 -12.42
CA PRO A 268 4.63 -8.85 -12.43
C PRO A 268 4.16 -8.57 -11.00
N LEU A 269 4.21 -7.31 -10.58
CA LEU A 269 3.67 -6.91 -9.27
C LEU A 269 2.13 -6.96 -9.30
N PRO A 270 1.45 -7.28 -8.19
CA PRO A 270 0.00 -7.21 -8.09
C PRO A 270 -0.54 -5.83 -8.52
N TRP A 271 -1.72 -5.80 -9.13
CA TRP A 271 -2.43 -4.54 -9.37
C TRP A 271 -2.82 -3.90 -8.03
N ILE A 272 -2.64 -2.58 -7.94
CA ILE A 272 -2.86 -1.76 -6.74
C ILE A 272 -3.85 -0.65 -7.06
#